data_AF-A0A944D0I2-F1
#
_entry.id   AF-A0A944D0I2-F1
#
_cell.length_a   1.000
_cell.length_b   1.000
_cell.length_c   1.000
_cell.angle_alpha   90.00
_cell.angle_beta   90.00
_cell.angle_gamma   90.00
#
_symmetry.space_group_name_H-M   'P 1'
#
loop_
_entity.id
_entity.type
_entity.pdbx_description
1 polymer ?
#
loop_
_entity_poly.entity_id
_entity_poly.type
_entity_poly.pdbx_seq_one_letter_code
_entity_poly.pdbx_strand_id
1 'polypeptide(L)'
;MQSRKKTKKTQQEKKDPRVGSKKKVPLMVEFVNKPEKGKVIPPMKKALKPAPKISPEVELAQLEDNECLHQLLDDIENGKKISAEDQKFVDECLDRIDELMTELGINDDEEKDDEYVLLRQFETANLNEYR
;
A
#
# COMPACT_ATOMS: atom_id res chain seq x y z
N MET A 1 -3.00 15.05 64.85
CA MET A 1 -1.95 14.10 64.44
C MET A 1 -2.36 13.39 63.17
N GLN A 2 -1.38 13.09 62.31
CA GLN A 2 -1.52 12.89 60.88
C GLN A 2 -2.36 11.70 60.40
N SER A 3 -2.94 11.92 59.22
CA SER A 3 -3.50 11.02 58.21
C SER A 3 -2.83 9.64 58.11
N ARG A 4 -3.64 8.56 58.08
CA ARG A 4 -3.20 7.25 57.59
C ARG A 4 -3.75 7.00 56.18
N LYS A 5 -2.92 7.33 55.19
CA LYS A 5 -3.08 6.95 53.77
C LYS A 5 -3.05 5.42 53.66
N LYS A 6 -4.13 4.82 53.13
CA LYS A 6 -4.13 3.41 52.69
C LYS A 6 -3.33 3.30 51.39
N THR A 7 -2.21 2.58 51.43
CA THR A 7 -1.42 2.19 50.25
C THR A 7 -2.10 1.00 49.57
N LYS A 8 -2.61 1.20 48.34
CA LYS A 8 -3.05 0.09 47.48
C LYS A 8 -1.81 -0.66 47.00
N LYS A 9 -1.61 -1.89 47.48
CA LYS A 9 -0.66 -2.84 46.89
C LYS A 9 -1.24 -3.33 45.57
N THR A 10 -0.64 -2.89 44.47
CA THR A 10 -0.89 -3.43 43.13
C THR A 10 -0.36 -4.86 43.11
N GLN A 11 -1.27 -5.83 43.00
CA GLN A 11 -0.94 -7.22 42.75
C GLN A 11 -0.20 -7.29 41.41
N GLN A 12 1.09 -7.64 41.44
CA GLN A 12 1.81 -8.09 40.26
C GLN A 12 1.32 -9.49 39.94
N GLU A 13 0.31 -9.58 39.07
CA GLU A 13 0.01 -10.82 38.37
C GLU A 13 1.24 -11.21 37.53
N LYS A 14 1.75 -12.41 37.76
CA LYS A 14 2.79 -13.03 36.94
C LYS A 14 2.23 -13.16 35.51
N LYS A 15 2.64 -12.26 34.62
CA LYS A 15 2.34 -12.36 33.18
C LYS A 15 3.12 -13.54 32.60
N ASP A 16 2.42 -14.41 31.88
CA ASP A 16 2.97 -15.57 31.19
C ASP A 16 4.09 -15.11 30.23
N PRO A 17 5.32 -15.67 30.32
CA PRO A 17 6.44 -15.30 29.46
C PRO A 17 6.24 -15.62 27.98
N ARG A 18 5.21 -16.39 27.61
CA ARG A 18 4.82 -16.65 26.21
C ARG A 18 3.95 -15.56 25.60
N VAL A 19 3.51 -14.57 26.39
CA VAL A 19 2.82 -13.38 25.85
C VAL A 19 3.87 -12.43 25.29
N GLY A 20 4.12 -12.53 23.99
CA GLY A 20 5.00 -11.63 23.24
C GLY A 20 4.65 -10.16 23.50
N SER A 21 5.67 -9.30 23.56
CA SER A 21 5.52 -7.86 23.81
C SER A 21 4.68 -7.18 22.73
N LYS A 22 3.36 -7.08 22.93
CA LYS A 22 2.44 -6.23 22.15
C LYS A 22 2.54 -4.75 22.53
N LYS A 23 3.77 -4.24 22.72
CA LYS A 23 3.95 -2.79 22.93
C LYS A 23 3.75 -2.11 21.58
N LYS A 24 2.69 -1.29 21.48
CA LYS A 24 2.42 -0.50 20.28
C LYS A 24 3.63 0.37 19.98
N VAL A 25 4.18 0.23 18.78
CA VAL A 25 5.22 1.10 18.25
C VAL A 25 4.52 2.31 17.63
N PRO A 26 4.77 3.54 18.11
CA PRO A 26 4.17 4.71 17.49
C PRO A 26 4.79 4.96 16.10
N LEU A 27 3.95 4.91 15.07
CA LEU A 27 4.29 5.20 13.67
C LEU A 27 4.23 6.72 13.45
N MET A 28 5.10 7.46 14.13
CA MET A 28 5.20 8.92 13.96
C MET A 28 6.63 9.27 13.60
N VAL A 29 6.84 9.69 12.35
CA VAL A 29 8.08 10.33 11.93
C VAL A 29 7.98 11.78 12.37
N GLU A 30 8.44 12.06 13.59
CA GLU A 30 8.61 13.42 14.08
C GLU A 30 9.72 14.05 13.22
N PHE A 31 9.34 14.77 12.16
CA PHE A 31 10.28 15.60 11.42
C PHE A 31 10.79 16.67 12.39
N VAL A 32 11.94 16.39 13.00
CA VAL A 32 12.70 17.33 13.83
C VAL A 32 13.24 18.43 12.93
N ASN A 33 12.35 19.31 12.47
CA ASN A 33 12.70 20.65 12.03
C ASN A 33 13.03 21.44 13.29
N LYS A 34 14.23 21.22 13.84
CA LYS A 34 14.90 22.22 14.66
C LYS A 34 15.53 23.22 13.68
N PRO A 35 15.01 24.44 13.53
CA PRO A 35 15.66 25.43 12.71
C PRO A 35 16.89 25.94 13.47
N GLU A 36 18.08 25.50 13.07
CA GLU A 36 19.28 26.25 13.40
C GLU A 36 19.23 27.62 12.70
N LYS A 37 19.45 28.64 13.51
CA LYS A 37 19.18 30.05 13.22
C LYS A 37 19.98 30.54 12.01
N GLY A 38 19.33 31.39 11.21
CA GLY A 38 20.04 32.55 10.65
C GLY A 38 20.34 32.57 9.16
N LYS A 39 19.59 31.88 8.31
CA LYS A 39 19.64 32.14 6.86
C LYS A 39 18.26 32.43 6.31
N VAL A 40 18.05 33.69 5.95
CA VAL A 40 16.85 34.14 5.23
C VAL A 40 16.95 33.58 3.81
N ILE A 41 16.24 32.48 3.55
CA ILE A 41 16.08 31.93 2.21
C ILE A 41 14.88 32.66 1.59
N PRO A 42 15.01 33.28 0.41
CA PRO A 42 13.87 33.91 -0.26
C PRO A 42 12.77 32.87 -0.47
N PRO A 43 11.47 33.24 -0.39
CA PRO A 43 10.38 32.29 -0.49
C PRO A 43 10.31 31.72 -1.90
N MET A 44 11.02 30.60 -2.08
CA MET A 44 10.89 29.74 -3.23
C MET A 44 9.44 29.27 -3.23
N LYS A 45 8.67 29.73 -4.22
CA LYS A 45 7.29 29.33 -4.44
C LYS A 45 7.26 27.81 -4.32
N LYS A 46 6.68 27.30 -3.23
CA LYS A 46 6.44 25.87 -3.05
C LYS A 46 5.44 25.51 -4.14
N ALA A 47 5.96 25.15 -5.32
CA ALA A 47 5.25 24.26 -6.22
C ALA A 47 4.91 23.05 -5.35
N LEU A 48 3.65 22.99 -4.95
CA LEU A 48 3.07 21.85 -4.26
C LEU A 48 3.30 20.69 -5.23
N LYS A 49 4.40 19.96 -5.02
CA LYS A 49 4.64 18.72 -5.76
C LYS A 49 3.38 17.90 -5.51
N PRO A 50 2.58 17.55 -6.54
CA PRO A 50 1.51 16.60 -6.32
C PRO A 50 2.15 15.39 -5.66
N ALA A 51 1.48 14.82 -4.64
CA ALA A 51 1.90 13.57 -4.03
C ALA A 51 2.36 12.61 -5.14
N PRO A 52 3.46 11.86 -4.94
CA PRO A 52 3.96 10.94 -5.95
C PRO A 52 2.77 10.11 -6.40
N LYS A 53 2.34 10.29 -7.66
CA LYS A 53 1.29 9.48 -8.24
C LYS A 53 1.84 8.07 -8.20
N ILE A 54 1.27 7.22 -7.36
CA ILE A 54 1.58 5.80 -7.35
C ILE A 54 1.31 5.33 -8.77
N SER A 55 2.30 4.75 -9.42
CA SER A 55 2.14 4.24 -10.78
C SER A 55 1.19 3.05 -10.74
N PRO A 56 0.37 2.82 -11.78
CA PRO A 56 -0.60 1.73 -11.80
C PRO A 56 0.04 0.37 -11.47
N GLU A 57 1.26 0.12 -11.95
CA GLU A 57 2.07 -1.07 -11.61
C GLU A 57 2.33 -1.22 -10.10
N VAL A 58 2.62 -0.11 -9.41
CA VAL A 58 2.94 -0.09 -7.98
C VAL A 58 1.68 -0.26 -7.15
N GLU A 59 0.56 0.29 -7.59
CA GLU A 59 -0.75 0.08 -6.95
C GLU A 59 -1.18 -1.38 -7.08
N LEU A 60 -1.02 -1.97 -8.27
CA LEU A 60 -1.31 -3.38 -8.52
C LEU A 60 -0.49 -4.29 -7.59
N ALA A 61 0.83 -4.07 -7.50
CA ALA A 61 1.69 -4.82 -6.60
C ALA A 61 1.28 -4.67 -5.11
N GLN A 62 0.80 -3.49 -4.70
CA GLN A 62 0.31 -3.30 -3.33
C GLN A 62 -1.00 -4.05 -3.05
N LEU A 63 -1.89 -4.15 -4.04
CA LEU A 63 -3.11 -4.94 -3.94
C LEU A 63 -2.79 -6.44 -3.92
N GLU A 64 -1.84 -6.88 -4.75
CA GLU A 64 -1.32 -8.25 -4.77
C GLU A 64 -0.58 -8.65 -3.49
N ASP A 65 0.09 -7.73 -2.79
CA ASP A 65 0.78 -8.00 -1.53
C ASP A 65 -0.12 -7.77 -0.28
N ASN A 66 -1.41 -7.48 -0.46
CA ASN A 66 -2.28 -7.11 0.65
C ASN A 66 -2.68 -8.33 1.51
N GLU A 67 -2.08 -8.45 2.69
CA GLU A 67 -2.35 -9.55 3.64
C GLU A 67 -3.83 -9.70 4.04
N CYS A 68 -4.60 -8.60 4.10
CA CYS A 68 -6.02 -8.64 4.45
C CYS A 68 -6.85 -9.23 3.31
N LEU A 69 -6.56 -8.85 2.07
CA LEU A 69 -7.21 -9.41 0.89
C LEU A 69 -6.96 -10.92 0.82
N HIS A 70 -5.70 -11.35 0.97
CA HIS A 70 -5.34 -12.77 1.01
C HIS A 70 -6.08 -13.57 2.08
N GLN A 71 -6.14 -13.06 3.30
CA GLN A 71 -6.82 -13.75 4.39
C GLN A 71 -8.33 -13.91 4.13
N LEU A 72 -8.96 -12.91 3.51
CA LEU A 72 -10.38 -12.96 3.16
C LEU A 72 -10.63 -13.96 2.03
N LEU A 73 -9.75 -14.01 1.02
CA LEU A 73 -9.80 -15.02 -0.05
C LEU A 73 -9.65 -16.43 0.52
N ASP A 74 -8.65 -16.67 1.38
CA ASP A 74 -8.47 -17.94 2.08
C ASP A 74 -9.73 -18.34 2.87
N ASP A 75 -10.36 -17.39 3.56
CA ASP A 75 -11.57 -17.66 4.33
C ASP A 75 -12.75 -18.05 3.43
N ILE A 76 -12.91 -17.39 2.28
CA ILE A 76 -13.92 -17.75 1.26
C ILE A 76 -13.64 -19.16 0.72
N GLU A 77 -12.39 -19.47 0.36
CA GLU A 77 -11.98 -20.78 -0.15
C GLU A 77 -12.21 -21.91 0.86
N ASN A 78 -11.93 -21.63 2.13
CA ASN A 78 -12.22 -22.54 3.25
C ASN A 78 -13.73 -22.65 3.58
N GLY A 79 -14.60 -21.96 2.83
CA GLY A 79 -16.05 -21.97 3.01
C GLY A 79 -16.52 -21.23 4.25
N LYS A 80 -15.69 -20.37 4.84
CA LYS A 80 -16.09 -19.49 5.94
C LYS A 80 -16.94 -18.35 5.39
N LYS A 81 -17.95 -17.95 6.16
CA LYS A 81 -18.78 -16.80 5.81
C LYS A 81 -18.10 -15.53 6.31
N ILE A 82 -17.66 -14.69 5.39
CA ILE A 82 -17.19 -13.33 5.69
C ILE A 82 -18.39 -12.35 5.74
N SER A 83 -18.17 -11.16 6.28
CA SER A 83 -19.24 -10.16 6.37
C SER A 83 -19.56 -9.57 4.99
N ALA A 84 -20.73 -8.94 4.85
CA ALA A 84 -21.10 -8.28 3.60
C ALA A 84 -20.20 -7.08 3.28
N GLU A 85 -19.59 -6.46 4.30
CA GLU A 85 -18.62 -5.37 4.11
C GLU A 85 -17.28 -5.93 3.60
N ASP A 86 -16.84 -7.05 4.16
CA ASP A 86 -15.59 -7.71 3.73
C ASP A 86 -15.72 -8.28 2.30
N GLN A 87 -16.87 -8.86 1.97
CA GLN A 87 -17.11 -9.34 0.60
C GLN A 87 -17.06 -8.19 -0.40
N LYS A 88 -17.70 -7.06 -0.10
CA LYS A 88 -17.63 -5.87 -0.95
C LYS A 88 -16.21 -5.36 -1.11
N PHE A 89 -15.42 -5.37 -0.04
CA PHE A 89 -14.02 -4.98 -0.10
C PHE A 89 -13.22 -5.90 -1.04
N VAL A 90 -13.42 -7.22 -0.95
CA VAL A 90 -12.80 -8.18 -1.86
C VAL A 90 -13.19 -7.89 -3.31
N ASP A 91 -14.49 -7.73 -3.57
CA ASP A 91 -15.02 -7.45 -4.91
C ASP A 91 -14.42 -6.13 -5.47
N GLU A 92 -14.42 -5.05 -4.69
CA GLU A 92 -13.84 -3.75 -5.07
C GLU A 92 -12.33 -3.84 -5.35
N CYS A 93 -11.59 -4.65 -4.58
CA CYS A 93 -10.16 -4.88 -4.83
C CYS A 93 -9.93 -5.65 -6.14
N LEU A 94 -10.73 -6.66 -6.43
CA LEU A 94 -10.63 -7.43 -7.67
C LEU A 94 -10.99 -6.57 -8.88
N ASP A 95 -12.05 -5.77 -8.80
CA ASP A 95 -12.43 -4.82 -9.85
C ASP A 95 -11.29 -3.81 -10.10
N ARG A 96 -10.66 -3.31 -9.02
CA ARG A 96 -9.52 -2.40 -9.15
C ARG A 96 -8.30 -3.05 -9.79
N ILE A 97 -8.02 -4.31 -9.47
CA ILE A 97 -6.95 -5.09 -10.10
C ILE A 97 -7.22 -5.22 -11.61
N ASP A 98 -8.44 -5.52 -12.03
CA ASP A 98 -8.81 -5.66 -13.45
C ASP A 98 -8.69 -4.33 -14.22
N GLU A 99 -9.14 -3.22 -13.61
CA GLU A 99 -8.93 -1.87 -14.16
C GLU A 99 -7.43 -1.57 -14.36
N LEU A 100 -6.61 -1.90 -13.37
CA LEU A 100 -5.16 -1.67 -13.43
C LEU A 100 -4.50 -2.55 -14.50
N MET A 101 -4.90 -3.81 -14.65
CA MET A 101 -4.41 -4.68 -15.72
C MET A 101 -4.78 -4.16 -17.10
N THR A 102 -5.99 -3.61 -17.25
CA THR A 102 -6.45 -2.98 -18.49
C THR A 102 -5.68 -1.68 -18.77
N GLU A 103 -5.49 -0.80 -17.78
CA GLU A 103 -4.71 0.44 -17.94
C GLU A 103 -3.24 0.17 -18.32
N LEU A 104 -2.68 -0.94 -17.84
CA LEU A 104 -1.34 -1.39 -18.16
C LEU A 104 -1.24 -2.14 -19.50
N GLY A 105 -2.36 -2.43 -20.15
CA GLY A 105 -2.39 -3.16 -21.42
C GLY A 105 -1.96 -4.62 -21.31
N ILE A 106 -2.08 -5.22 -20.12
CA ILE A 106 -1.74 -6.62 -19.84
C ILE A 106 -2.97 -7.54 -19.97
N ASN A 107 -4.14 -6.96 -20.24
CA ASN A 107 -5.39 -7.70 -20.39
C ASN A 107 -5.58 -8.12 -21.87
N ASP A 108 -5.76 -9.42 -22.11
CA ASP A 108 -5.79 -10.05 -23.46
C ASP A 108 -6.92 -9.54 -24.38
N ASP A 109 -7.87 -8.76 -23.86
CA ASP A 109 -9.07 -8.34 -24.59
C ASP A 109 -8.85 -7.12 -25.51
N GLU A 110 -7.81 -6.29 -25.28
CA GLU A 110 -7.47 -5.14 -26.16
C GLU A 110 -6.31 -5.42 -27.14
N GLU A 111 -5.54 -6.51 -26.95
CA GLU A 111 -4.28 -6.75 -27.67
C GLU A 111 -4.44 -7.20 -29.13
N LYS A 112 -5.65 -7.56 -29.57
CA LYS A 112 -5.87 -8.09 -30.93
C LYS A 112 -5.63 -7.10 -32.06
N ASP A 113 -5.65 -5.79 -31.82
CA ASP A 113 -5.32 -4.78 -32.85
C ASP A 113 -3.85 -4.33 -32.75
N ASP A 114 -3.27 -4.28 -31.55
CA ASP A 114 -1.91 -3.77 -31.33
C ASP A 114 -0.80 -4.80 -31.61
N GLU A 115 -1.08 -6.11 -31.44
CA GLU A 115 -0.13 -7.19 -31.78
C GLU A 115 0.24 -7.14 -33.28
N TYR A 116 -0.73 -6.86 -34.16
CA TYR A 116 -0.50 -6.71 -35.59
C TYR A 116 0.24 -5.41 -35.96
N VAL A 117 0.05 -4.33 -35.19
CA VAL A 117 0.75 -3.06 -35.41
C VAL A 117 2.23 -3.19 -35.07
N LEU A 118 2.56 -3.82 -33.94
CA LEU A 118 3.94 -4.02 -33.52
C LEU A 118 4.69 -4.99 -34.45
N LEU A 119 4.01 -6.07 -34.86
CA LEU A 119 4.55 -7.02 -35.84
C LEU A 119 4.82 -6.36 -37.19
N ARG A 120 3.87 -5.54 -37.67
CA ARG A 120 4.03 -4.75 -38.91
C ARG A 120 5.17 -3.73 -38.81
N GLN A 121 5.35 -3.08 -37.67
CA GLN A 121 6.44 -2.13 -37.44
C GLN A 121 7.80 -2.82 -37.54
N PHE A 122 7.92 -4.04 -37.00
CA PHE A 122 9.13 -4.84 -37.10
C PHE A 122 9.40 -5.35 -38.53
N GLU A 123 8.37 -5.84 -39.21
CA GLU A 123 8.49 -6.31 -40.60
C GLU A 123 8.86 -5.18 -41.57
N THR A 124 8.39 -3.96 -41.30
CA THR A 124 8.68 -2.78 -42.12
C THR A 124 9.94 -2.05 -41.70
N ALA A 125 10.51 -2.35 -40.52
CA ALA A 125 11.77 -1.80 -40.07
C ALA A 125 12.91 -2.31 -40.97
N ASN A 126 13.31 -1.45 -41.92
CA ASN A 126 14.33 -1.76 -42.89
C ASN A 126 15.72 -1.66 -42.24
N LEU A 127 16.32 -2.80 -41.88
CA LEU A 127 17.66 -2.87 -41.29
C LEU A 127 18.78 -2.28 -42.18
N ASN A 128 18.50 -2.02 -43.46
CA ASN A 128 19.47 -1.40 -44.37
C ASN A 128 19.59 0.12 -44.21
N GLU A 129 18.71 0.79 -43.46
CA GLU A 129 18.79 2.24 -43.23
C GLU A 129 19.86 2.65 -42.20
N TYR A 130 20.45 1.69 -41.49
CA TYR A 130 21.49 1.90 -40.47
C TYR A 130 22.91 1.52 -40.94
N ARG A 131 23.14 1.44 -42.26
CA ARG A 131 24.46 1.16 -42.85
C ARG A 131 25.22 2.39 -43.31
#